data_AF-A0A0H2RF67-F1
#
_entry.id   AF-A0A0H2RF67-F1
#
_cell.length_a   1.000
_cell.length_b   1.000
_cell.length_c   1.000
_cell.angle_alpha   90.00
_cell.angle_beta   90.00
_cell.angle_gamma   90.00
#
_symmetry.space_group_name_H-M   'P 1'
#
loop_
_entity.id
_entity.type
_entity.pdbx_description
1 polymer ?
#
loop_
_entity_poly.entity_id
_entity_poly.type
_entity_poly.pdbx_seq_one_letter_code
_entity_poly.pdbx_strand_id
1 'polypeptide(L)'
;MSDPSLLSPIPRPLRAMTGGETGSNAKMRSSFDETPTLDNTLDVPLRSTLLLELRDDDTATVYTYYSTISTNYTMSNLPGPGRLLGNFYSRAGRTLEKHLGRVVHRAAIKEYEQAVDVLKSDGTHRMLLGDEPKEHERACDVLLICARSDDVNIQVGAFEKIVRYFVYFPSKIRSAFRRVFERRSEISDVATFSWKRSGVEYSVKWLLWYKLASRCLSSHHSSFMEAGAKFDDVKRKSLDFLNFESLLLSCG
;
A
#
# COMPACT_ATOMS: atom_id res chain seq x y z
N MET A 1 35.28 -31.87 21.94
CA MET A 1 34.83 -32.85 20.95
C MET A 1 33.34 -32.68 20.83
N SER A 2 32.89 -31.99 19.79
CA SER A 2 31.47 -31.68 19.56
C SER A 2 31.12 -32.10 18.13
N ASP A 3 30.15 -33.00 18.03
CA ASP A 3 29.66 -33.65 16.81
C ASP A 3 28.98 -32.67 15.85
N PRO A 4 29.34 -32.64 14.55
CA PRO A 4 28.60 -31.91 13.52
C PRO A 4 27.92 -32.91 12.58
N SER A 5 26.80 -33.49 13.02
CA SER A 5 25.99 -34.37 12.16
C SER A 5 24.52 -34.11 12.45
N LEU A 6 23.83 -33.38 11.57
CA LEU A 6 22.38 -33.51 11.24
C LEU A 6 21.97 -32.33 10.31
N LEU A 7 22.33 -32.45 9.02
CA LEU A 7 21.71 -31.67 7.94
C LEU A 7 20.59 -32.52 7.34
N SER A 8 19.36 -32.23 7.73
CA SER A 8 18.15 -32.82 7.13
C SER A 8 17.86 -32.24 5.73
N PRO A 9 17.35 -33.04 4.79
CA PRO A 9 17.16 -32.64 3.40
C PRO A 9 15.95 -31.71 3.21
N ILE A 10 16.14 -30.71 2.34
CA ILE A 10 15.13 -29.73 1.94
C ILE A 10 14.08 -30.41 1.02
N PRO A 11 12.77 -30.33 1.32
CA PRO A 11 11.73 -30.92 0.47
C PRO A 11 11.52 -30.09 -0.81
N ARG A 12 11.38 -30.79 -1.94
CA ARG A 12 11.05 -30.19 -3.24
C ARG A 12 9.54 -29.88 -3.31
N PRO A 13 9.13 -28.73 -3.88
CA PRO A 13 7.71 -28.41 -4.01
C PRO A 13 7.03 -29.25 -5.10
N LEU A 14 5.90 -29.87 -4.73
CA LEU A 14 4.99 -30.59 -5.61
C LEU A 14 4.31 -29.62 -6.60
N ARG A 15 4.30 -30.03 -7.87
CA ARG A 15 3.66 -29.36 -8.99
C ARG A 15 2.14 -29.61 -8.92
N ALA A 16 1.36 -28.59 -8.58
CA ALA A 16 -0.10 -28.68 -8.59
C ALA A 16 -0.65 -28.62 -10.03
N MET A 17 -1.53 -29.56 -10.36
CA MET A 17 -2.25 -29.64 -11.63
C MET A 17 -3.44 -28.69 -11.63
N THR A 18 -3.59 -27.91 -12.69
CA THR A 18 -4.75 -27.06 -12.94
C THR A 18 -5.87 -27.90 -13.56
N GLY A 19 -6.88 -28.21 -12.73
CA GLY A 19 -8.18 -28.72 -13.17
C GLY A 19 -9.10 -27.57 -13.55
N GLY A 20 -9.64 -27.60 -14.76
CA GLY A 20 -10.61 -26.64 -15.25
C GLY A 20 -12.02 -26.96 -14.78
N GLU A 21 -12.83 -25.92 -14.57
CA GLU A 21 -14.27 -26.06 -14.43
C GLU A 21 -14.99 -25.01 -15.30
N THR A 22 -15.75 -25.55 -16.24
CA THR A 22 -16.80 -24.91 -17.04
C THR A 22 -18.08 -24.80 -16.21
N GLY A 23 -18.71 -23.62 -16.13
CA GLY A 23 -19.94 -23.42 -15.34
C GLY A 23 -20.89 -22.36 -15.90
N SER A 24 -21.71 -22.80 -16.86
CA SER A 24 -23.08 -22.39 -17.21
C SER A 24 -23.66 -21.04 -16.71
N ASN A 25 -23.90 -20.13 -17.66
CA ASN A 25 -24.71 -18.92 -17.48
C ASN A 25 -26.22 -19.23 -17.57
N ALA A 26 -26.96 -19.03 -16.47
CA ALA A 26 -28.42 -19.00 -16.47
C ALA A 26 -28.93 -17.56 -16.64
N LYS A 27 -29.57 -17.31 -17.78
CA LYS A 27 -30.16 -16.03 -18.19
C LYS A 27 -31.59 -15.94 -17.64
N MET A 28 -31.79 -15.17 -16.57
CA MET A 28 -33.12 -14.88 -16.03
C MET A 28 -33.60 -13.52 -16.56
N ARG A 29 -34.67 -13.55 -17.39
CA ARG A 29 -35.39 -12.35 -17.84
C ARG A 29 -36.41 -11.98 -16.75
N SER A 30 -36.33 -10.76 -16.26
CA SER A 30 -37.32 -10.14 -15.37
C SER A 30 -38.04 -9.04 -16.13
N SER A 31 -39.33 -9.24 -16.42
CA SER A 31 -40.27 -8.22 -16.90
C SER A 31 -40.68 -7.33 -15.72
N PHE A 32 -40.40 -6.03 -15.80
CA PHE A 32 -40.89 -5.07 -14.81
C PHE A 32 -41.92 -4.14 -15.48
N ASP A 33 -43.08 -4.11 -14.86
CA ASP A 33 -44.25 -3.30 -15.16
C ASP A 33 -43.97 -1.83 -14.83
N GLU A 34 -44.33 -0.93 -15.74
CA GLU A 34 -44.26 0.52 -15.53
C GLU A 34 -45.51 1.00 -14.79
N THR A 35 -45.32 1.71 -13.67
CA THR A 35 -46.35 2.59 -13.10
C THR A 35 -45.75 3.97 -12.84
N PRO A 36 -46.40 5.05 -13.29
CA PRO A 36 -45.90 6.41 -13.11
C PRO A 36 -46.37 6.95 -11.75
N THR A 37 -45.43 7.30 -10.87
CA THR A 37 -45.74 8.02 -9.62
C THR A 37 -44.97 9.33 -9.57
N LEU A 38 -45.73 10.41 -9.46
CA LEU A 38 -45.33 11.80 -9.45
C LEU A 38 -44.73 12.22 -8.09
N ASP A 39 -43.67 13.01 -8.21
CA ASP A 39 -43.32 14.21 -7.45
C ASP A 39 -42.77 14.19 -6.00
N ASN A 40 -41.63 14.91 -5.93
CA ASN A 40 -41.18 15.81 -4.87
C ASN A 40 -40.63 15.18 -3.59
N THR A 41 -39.47 14.55 -3.72
CA THR A 41 -38.51 14.44 -2.62
C THR A 41 -37.26 15.25 -2.99
N LEU A 42 -36.95 16.27 -2.17
CA LEU A 42 -35.69 17.03 -2.25
C LEU A 42 -34.53 16.11 -1.80
N ASP A 43 -34.16 15.18 -2.68
CA ASP A 43 -32.93 14.41 -2.58
C ASP A 43 -31.78 15.32 -2.94
N VAL A 44 -31.16 15.95 -1.94
CA VAL A 44 -29.83 16.55 -2.09
C VAL A 44 -28.85 15.39 -2.32
N PRO A 45 -28.29 15.19 -3.52
CA PRO A 45 -27.48 14.01 -3.81
C PRO A 45 -26.07 14.22 -3.24
N LEU A 46 -25.90 13.92 -1.95
CA LEU A 46 -24.60 13.91 -1.26
C LEU A 46 -23.59 12.89 -1.86
N ARG A 47 -24.04 12.02 -2.77
CA ARG A 47 -23.19 11.10 -3.53
C ARG A 47 -22.41 11.77 -4.67
N SER A 48 -22.80 12.96 -5.10
CA SER A 48 -22.25 13.58 -6.33
C SER A 48 -20.89 14.23 -6.15
N THR A 49 -20.57 14.80 -4.97
CA THR A 49 -19.28 15.47 -4.72
C THR A 49 -18.10 14.50 -4.65
N LEU A 50 -18.30 13.31 -4.09
CA LEU A 50 -17.25 12.29 -3.98
C LEU A 50 -16.83 11.68 -5.32
N LEU A 51 -17.77 11.63 -6.29
CA LEU A 51 -17.53 11.18 -7.67
C LEU A 51 -16.96 12.28 -8.55
N LEU A 52 -17.31 13.55 -8.32
CA LEU A 52 -16.80 14.68 -9.11
C LEU A 52 -15.28 14.89 -8.89
N GLU A 53 -14.80 14.72 -7.66
CA GLU A 53 -13.38 14.82 -7.30
C GLU A 53 -12.51 13.70 -7.91
N LEU A 54 -13.11 12.67 -8.52
CA LEU A 54 -12.40 11.51 -9.04
C LEU A 54 -11.83 11.68 -10.46
N ARG A 55 -12.05 12.84 -11.12
CA ARG A 55 -11.86 13.02 -12.57
C ARG A 55 -10.66 13.89 -12.99
N ASP A 56 -9.96 14.58 -12.07
CA ASP A 56 -9.15 15.76 -12.45
C ASP A 56 -7.61 15.65 -12.40
N ASP A 57 -6.99 14.47 -12.50
CA ASP A 57 -5.53 14.31 -12.27
C ASP A 57 -4.67 13.77 -13.45
N ASP A 58 -5.15 13.83 -14.69
CA ASP A 58 -4.42 13.28 -15.87
C ASP A 58 -3.82 14.36 -16.80
N THR A 59 -3.15 15.38 -16.27
CA THR A 59 -2.28 16.28 -17.06
C THR A 59 -0.80 15.99 -16.80
N ALA A 60 -0.34 14.84 -17.30
CA ALA A 60 1.08 14.48 -17.34
C ALA A 60 1.80 15.28 -18.46
N THR A 61 2.51 16.33 -18.07
CA THR A 61 3.48 17.05 -18.90
C THR A 61 4.69 16.17 -19.17
N VAL A 62 4.70 15.50 -20.34
CA VAL A 62 5.83 14.71 -20.84
C VAL A 62 6.96 15.67 -21.25
N TYR A 63 7.94 15.86 -20.37
CA TYR A 63 9.16 16.62 -20.65
C TYR A 63 10.25 15.70 -21.21
N THR A 64 10.31 15.55 -22.53
CA THR A 64 11.39 14.83 -23.23
C THR A 64 12.64 15.71 -23.33
N TYR A 65 13.55 15.57 -22.37
CA TYR A 65 14.89 16.19 -22.42
C TYR A 65 15.81 15.31 -23.29
N TYR A 66 15.99 15.69 -24.55
CA TYR A 66 16.98 15.11 -25.44
C TYR A 66 18.37 15.65 -25.08
N SER A 67 19.10 14.94 -24.22
CA SER A 67 20.53 15.19 -24.02
C SER A 67 21.29 14.73 -25.25
N THR A 68 21.67 15.68 -26.11
CA THR A 68 22.67 15.51 -27.15
C THR A 68 24.02 15.24 -26.48
N ILE A 69 24.26 13.99 -26.10
CA ILE A 69 25.59 13.50 -25.73
C ILE A 69 26.47 13.72 -26.97
N SER A 70 27.35 14.71 -26.90
CA SER A 70 28.40 14.87 -27.89
C SER A 70 29.29 13.64 -27.79
N THR A 71 29.20 12.79 -28.82
CA THR A 71 30.08 11.66 -29.02
C THR A 71 31.47 12.19 -29.28
N ASN A 72 32.20 12.49 -28.22
CA ASN A 72 33.64 12.66 -28.30
C ASN A 72 34.23 11.27 -28.52
N TYR A 73 34.23 10.92 -29.80
CA TYR A 73 34.65 9.66 -30.41
C TYR A 73 36.15 9.50 -30.20
N THR A 74 36.56 9.08 -29.00
CA THR A 74 37.93 8.64 -28.74
C THR A 74 38.16 7.35 -29.53
N MET A 75 38.98 7.45 -30.58
CA MET A 75 39.72 6.45 -31.38
C MET A 75 39.97 5.04 -30.76
N SER A 76 38.94 4.34 -30.27
CA SER A 76 39.05 3.04 -29.58
C SER A 76 38.66 1.84 -30.45
N ASN A 77 38.39 2.06 -31.74
CA ASN A 77 38.10 0.98 -32.68
C ASN A 77 39.34 0.23 -33.17
N LEU A 78 40.55 0.62 -32.77
CA LEU A 78 41.74 -0.19 -33.00
C LEU A 78 41.77 -1.38 -32.00
N PRO A 79 42.04 -2.62 -32.45
CA PRO A 79 42.23 -3.76 -31.57
C PRO A 79 43.46 -3.52 -30.69
N GLY A 80 43.22 -3.01 -29.48
CA GLY A 80 44.24 -2.80 -28.47
C GLY A 80 43.90 -3.52 -27.17
N PRO A 81 44.90 -3.82 -26.32
CA PRO A 81 44.69 -4.52 -25.05
C PRO A 81 43.67 -3.82 -24.14
N GLY A 82 43.54 -2.49 -24.22
CA GLY A 82 42.51 -1.73 -23.50
C GLY A 82 41.07 -2.14 -23.84
N ARG A 83 40.78 -2.57 -25.08
CA ARG A 83 39.43 -2.97 -25.51
C ARG A 83 39.01 -4.29 -24.89
N LEU A 84 39.95 -5.24 -24.74
CA LEU A 84 39.69 -6.51 -24.04
C LEU A 84 39.38 -6.26 -22.56
N LEU A 85 40.14 -5.37 -21.93
CA LEU A 85 39.95 -5.02 -20.52
C LEU A 85 38.60 -4.32 -20.28
N GLY A 86 38.24 -3.35 -21.13
CA GLY A 86 36.94 -2.68 -21.07
C GLY A 86 35.75 -3.63 -21.27
N ASN A 87 35.86 -4.57 -22.22
CA ASN A 87 34.83 -5.60 -22.43
C ASN A 87 34.72 -6.55 -21.23
N PHE A 88 35.85 -6.92 -20.62
CA PHE A 88 35.88 -7.76 -19.43
C PHE A 88 35.16 -7.08 -18.25
N TYR A 89 35.50 -5.82 -17.93
CA TYR A 89 34.84 -5.09 -16.85
C TYR A 89 33.35 -4.84 -17.14
N SER A 90 32.99 -4.53 -18.38
CA SER A 90 31.59 -4.39 -18.78
C SER A 90 30.80 -5.69 -18.57
N ARG A 91 31.40 -6.84 -18.88
CA ARG A 91 30.79 -8.15 -18.66
C ARG A 91 30.70 -8.49 -17.17
N ALA A 92 31.74 -8.18 -16.40
CA ALA A 92 31.78 -8.39 -14.96
C ALA A 92 30.71 -7.53 -14.25
N GLY A 93 30.63 -6.24 -14.59
CA GLY A 93 29.61 -5.31 -14.08
C GLY A 93 28.19 -5.79 -14.34
N ARG A 94 27.87 -6.15 -15.58
CA ARG A 94 26.53 -6.71 -15.93
C ARG A 94 26.21 -7.99 -15.16
N THR A 95 27.21 -8.83 -14.89
CA THR A 95 27.00 -10.08 -14.13
C THR A 95 26.74 -9.78 -12.66
N LEU A 96 27.49 -8.83 -12.08
CA LEU A 96 27.31 -8.37 -10.71
C LEU A 96 25.95 -7.70 -10.52
N GLU A 97 25.56 -6.77 -11.40
CA GLU A 97 24.26 -6.11 -11.39
C GLU A 97 23.11 -7.12 -11.44
N LYS A 98 23.19 -8.12 -12.34
CA LYS A 98 22.21 -9.21 -12.42
C LYS A 98 22.17 -10.09 -11.17
N HIS A 99 23.28 -10.24 -10.46
CA HIS A 99 23.31 -11.03 -9.23
C HIS A 99 22.73 -10.25 -8.06
N LEU A 100 23.16 -8.99 -7.87
CA LEU A 100 22.63 -8.08 -6.86
C LEU A 100 21.12 -7.87 -7.04
N GLY A 101 20.67 -7.60 -8.27
CA GLY A 101 19.24 -7.45 -8.57
C GLY A 101 18.43 -8.69 -8.18
N ARG A 102 18.94 -9.90 -8.43
CA ARG A 102 18.27 -11.15 -8.01
C ARG A 102 18.22 -11.33 -6.50
N VAL A 103 19.30 -10.99 -5.79
CA VAL A 103 19.34 -11.11 -4.32
C VAL A 103 18.36 -10.13 -3.67
N VAL A 104 18.38 -8.87 -4.10
CA VAL A 104 17.47 -7.83 -3.59
C VAL A 104 16.01 -8.19 -3.89
N HIS A 105 15.71 -8.60 -5.13
CA HIS A 105 14.36 -9.00 -5.51
C HIS A 105 13.85 -10.20 -4.70
N ARG A 106 14.70 -11.20 -4.45
CA ARG A 106 14.33 -12.36 -3.63
C ARG A 106 14.10 -11.99 -2.17
N ALA A 107 14.90 -11.08 -1.62
CA ALA A 107 14.71 -10.57 -0.27
C ALA A 107 13.38 -9.81 -0.15
N ALA A 108 13.08 -8.92 -1.11
CA ALA A 108 11.83 -8.17 -1.14
C ALA A 108 10.59 -9.06 -1.25
N ILE A 109 10.62 -10.10 -2.10
CA ILE A 109 9.52 -11.09 -2.16
C ILE A 109 9.32 -11.78 -0.81
N LYS A 110 10.39 -12.23 -0.17
CA LYS A 110 10.30 -12.94 1.11
C LYS A 110 9.73 -12.04 2.22
N GLU A 111 10.17 -10.78 2.26
CA GLU A 111 9.65 -9.78 3.19
C GLU A 111 8.15 -9.53 2.95
N TYR A 112 7.75 -9.41 1.69
CA TYR A 112 6.35 -9.27 1.31
C TYR A 112 5.50 -10.49 1.71
N GLU A 113 5.95 -11.71 1.42
CA GLU A 113 5.26 -12.94 1.83
C GLU A 113 5.07 -13.01 3.34
N GLN A 114 6.10 -12.65 4.11
CA GLN A 114 6.03 -12.57 5.56
C GLN A 114 5.04 -11.50 6.03
N ALA A 115 5.03 -10.31 5.40
CA ALA A 115 4.08 -9.26 5.72
C ALA A 115 2.63 -9.71 5.49
N VAL A 116 2.36 -10.39 4.36
CA VAL A 116 1.04 -10.95 4.04
C VAL A 116 0.61 -12.01 5.05
N ASP A 117 1.53 -12.89 5.47
CA ASP A 117 1.25 -13.90 6.49
C ASP A 117 0.90 -13.26 7.85
N VAL A 118 1.65 -12.25 8.28
CA VAL A 118 1.37 -11.48 9.51
C VAL A 118 0.05 -10.71 9.40
N LEU A 119 -0.28 -10.18 8.21
CA LEU A 119 -1.56 -9.53 7.95
C LEU A 119 -2.73 -10.50 8.12
N LYS A 120 -2.60 -11.74 7.63
CA LYS A 120 -3.65 -12.77 7.67
C LYS A 120 -3.81 -13.44 9.04
N SER A 121 -2.73 -13.66 9.77
CA SER A 121 -2.68 -14.39 11.05
C SER A 121 -3.11 -13.57 12.28
N ASP A 122 -3.76 -12.41 12.07
CA ASP A 122 -4.08 -11.43 13.11
C ASP A 122 -2.85 -10.90 13.89
N GLY A 123 -1.63 -11.15 13.39
CA GLY A 123 -0.38 -10.75 14.02
C GLY A 123 -0.27 -9.23 14.18
N THR A 124 -0.78 -8.46 13.20
CA THR A 124 -0.82 -7.00 13.29
C THR A 124 -1.67 -6.49 14.45
N HIS A 125 -2.75 -7.19 14.81
CA HIS A 125 -3.60 -6.78 15.92
C HIS A 125 -2.88 -6.94 17.25
N ARG A 126 -2.19 -8.08 17.44
CA ARG A 126 -1.41 -8.37 18.66
C ARG A 126 -0.29 -7.36 18.84
N MET A 127 0.46 -7.05 17.78
CA MET A 127 1.54 -6.05 17.81
C MET A 127 1.03 -4.66 18.19
N LEU A 128 -0.16 -4.26 17.74
CA LEU A 128 -0.74 -2.94 18.03
C LEU A 128 -1.40 -2.83 19.41
N LEU A 129 -1.84 -3.95 19.97
CA LEU A 129 -2.35 -4.00 21.34
C LEU A 129 -1.25 -3.96 22.40
N GLY A 130 -0.01 -4.32 22.04
CA GLY A 130 1.14 -4.19 22.93
C GLY A 130 1.41 -2.74 23.32
N ASP A 131 2.18 -2.54 24.39
CA ASP A 131 2.59 -1.20 24.82
C ASP A 131 3.94 -0.77 24.22
N GLU A 132 4.61 -1.67 23.48
CA GLU A 132 5.92 -1.41 22.91
C GLU A 132 5.84 -0.60 21.60
N PRO A 133 6.40 0.62 21.54
CA PRO A 133 6.33 1.47 20.34
C PRO A 133 6.98 0.85 19.10
N LYS A 134 7.99 -0.01 19.30
CA LYS A 134 8.69 -0.72 18.21
C LYS A 134 7.80 -1.77 17.55
N GLU A 135 6.93 -2.44 18.32
CA GLU A 135 5.96 -3.37 17.75
C GLU A 135 4.92 -2.63 16.92
N HIS A 136 4.54 -1.41 17.34
CA HIS A 136 3.64 -0.56 16.56
C HIS A 136 4.23 -0.18 15.21
N GLU A 137 5.50 0.27 15.20
CA GLU A 137 6.20 0.57 13.96
C GLU A 137 6.29 -0.65 13.03
N ARG A 138 6.58 -1.84 13.59
CA ARG A 138 6.63 -3.08 12.81
C ARG A 138 5.27 -3.45 12.22
N ALA A 139 4.18 -3.27 12.97
CA ALA A 139 2.83 -3.49 12.44
C ALA A 139 2.49 -2.49 11.33
N CYS A 140 2.86 -1.21 11.51
CA CYS A 140 2.73 -0.17 10.49
C CYS A 140 3.52 -0.51 9.23
N ASP A 141 4.77 -0.98 9.34
CA ASP A 141 5.57 -1.44 8.20
C ASP A 141 4.86 -2.55 7.41
N VAL A 142 4.36 -3.57 8.11
CA VAL A 142 3.62 -4.69 7.51
C VAL A 142 2.39 -4.18 6.74
N LEU A 143 1.64 -3.25 7.34
CA LEU A 143 0.47 -2.64 6.70
C LEU A 143 0.86 -1.84 5.45
N LEU A 144 1.94 -1.06 5.48
CA LEU A 144 2.42 -0.29 4.31
C LEU A 144 2.91 -1.22 3.18
N ILE A 145 3.60 -2.31 3.51
CA ILE A 145 4.04 -3.30 2.53
C ILE A 145 2.83 -3.94 1.85
N CYS A 146 1.81 -4.33 2.61
CA CYS A 146 0.59 -4.92 2.07
C CYS A 146 -0.26 -3.91 1.28
N ALA A 147 -0.29 -2.64 1.71
CA ALA A 147 -0.96 -1.55 1.00
C ALA A 147 -0.37 -1.29 -0.40
N ARG A 148 0.95 -1.53 -0.57
CA ARG A 148 1.65 -1.46 -1.86
C ARG A 148 1.49 -2.70 -2.74
N SER A 149 0.75 -3.72 -2.30
CA SER A 149 0.56 -4.98 -3.03
C SER A 149 -0.05 -4.81 -4.42
N ASP A 150 0.30 -5.72 -5.33
CA ASP A 150 -0.34 -5.95 -6.63
C ASP A 150 -1.71 -6.62 -6.54
N ASP A 151 -1.98 -7.30 -5.43
CA ASP A 151 -3.26 -7.94 -5.18
C ASP A 151 -4.23 -6.96 -4.51
N VAL A 152 -5.27 -6.59 -5.26
CA VAL A 152 -6.34 -5.68 -4.84
C VAL A 152 -6.97 -6.13 -3.51
N ASN A 153 -7.13 -7.44 -3.26
CA ASN A 153 -7.72 -7.92 -2.01
C ASN A 153 -6.80 -7.70 -0.81
N ILE A 154 -5.49 -7.88 -1.00
CA ILE A 154 -4.48 -7.61 0.03
C ILE A 154 -4.44 -6.12 0.34
N GLN A 155 -4.49 -5.26 -0.69
CA GLN A 155 -4.59 -3.81 -0.50
C GLN A 155 -5.83 -3.42 0.32
N VAL A 156 -7.03 -3.90 -0.06
CA VAL A 156 -8.26 -3.61 0.69
C VAL A 156 -8.14 -4.06 2.14
N GLY A 157 -7.64 -5.27 2.39
CA GLY A 157 -7.44 -5.78 3.75
C GLY A 157 -6.46 -4.93 4.57
N ALA A 158 -5.39 -4.43 3.94
CA ALA A 158 -4.46 -3.52 4.58
C ALA A 158 -5.12 -2.16 4.89
N PHE A 159 -5.84 -1.57 3.94
CA PHE A 159 -6.54 -0.29 4.12
C PHE A 159 -7.59 -0.36 5.23
N GLU A 160 -8.41 -1.42 5.25
CA GLU A 160 -9.41 -1.63 6.29
C GLU A 160 -8.74 -1.68 7.67
N LYS A 161 -7.62 -2.40 7.79
CA LYS A 161 -6.86 -2.47 9.05
C LYS A 161 -6.25 -1.13 9.44
N ILE A 162 -5.66 -0.39 8.50
CA ILE A 162 -5.12 0.96 8.75
C ILE A 162 -6.22 1.85 9.36
N VAL A 163 -7.37 1.94 8.70
CA VAL A 163 -8.49 2.78 9.17
C VAL A 163 -9.00 2.30 10.52
N ARG A 164 -9.23 0.99 10.68
CA ARG A 164 -9.70 0.40 11.93
C ARG A 164 -8.77 0.74 13.10
N TYR A 165 -7.47 0.56 12.93
CA TYR A 165 -6.51 0.86 14.01
C TYR A 165 -6.38 2.34 14.29
N PHE A 166 -6.48 3.19 13.26
CA PHE A 166 -6.50 4.63 13.46
C PHE A 166 -7.71 5.09 14.28
N VAL A 167 -8.87 4.44 14.11
CA VAL A 167 -10.06 4.71 14.93
C VAL A 167 -9.88 4.23 16.37
N TYR A 168 -9.23 3.09 16.59
CA TYR A 168 -9.04 2.54 17.93
C TYR A 168 -7.93 3.22 18.73
N PHE A 169 -6.84 3.63 18.08
CA PHE A 169 -5.63 4.15 18.72
C PHE A 169 -5.00 5.31 17.92
N PRO A 170 -5.73 6.42 17.67
CA PRO A 170 -5.30 7.48 16.76
C PRO A 170 -3.87 8.00 17.02
N SER A 171 -3.50 8.36 18.26
CA SER A 171 -2.17 8.91 18.56
C SER A 171 -1.07 7.87 18.41
N LYS A 172 -1.25 6.66 18.95
CA LYS A 172 -0.27 5.57 18.87
C LYS A 172 0.05 5.24 17.42
N ILE A 173 -1.00 5.04 16.62
CA ILE A 173 -0.88 4.66 15.21
C ILE A 173 -0.30 5.80 14.38
N ARG A 174 -0.76 7.04 14.59
CA ARG A 174 -0.22 8.21 13.88
C ARG A 174 1.26 8.40 14.16
N SER A 175 1.66 8.28 15.43
CA SER A 175 3.05 8.40 15.85
C SER A 175 3.92 7.30 15.24
N ALA A 176 3.42 6.05 15.22
CA ALA A 176 4.13 4.92 14.61
C ALA A 176 4.30 5.08 13.10
N PHE A 177 3.24 5.42 12.35
CA PHE A 177 3.36 5.68 10.91
C PHE A 177 4.31 6.83 10.61
N ARG A 178 4.25 7.92 11.37
CA ARG A 178 5.18 9.05 11.22
C ARG A 178 6.63 8.60 11.34
N ARG A 179 6.98 7.86 12.40
CA ARG A 179 8.33 7.32 12.59
C ARG A 179 8.75 6.40 11.45
N VAL A 180 7.84 5.57 10.94
CA VAL A 180 8.11 4.70 9.79
C VAL A 180 8.40 5.50 8.52
N PHE A 181 7.59 6.53 8.21
CA PHE A 181 7.80 7.39 7.05
C PHE A 181 9.11 8.20 7.14
N GLU A 182 9.40 8.76 8.32
CA GLU A 182 10.67 9.46 8.59
C GLU A 182 11.87 8.54 8.39
N ARG A 183 11.82 7.32 8.95
CA ARG A 183 12.89 6.31 8.81
C ARG A 183 13.11 5.90 7.36
N ARG A 184 12.05 5.82 6.56
CA ARG A 184 12.12 5.50 5.12
C ARG A 184 12.48 6.72 4.26
N SER A 185 12.52 7.92 4.85
CA SER A 185 12.65 9.19 4.11
C SER A 185 11.57 9.33 3.02
N GLU A 186 10.34 8.89 3.33
CA GLU A 186 9.19 8.93 2.43
C GLU A 186 8.17 9.99 2.89
N ILE A 187 7.58 10.72 1.94
CA ILE A 187 6.45 11.63 2.21
C ILE A 187 5.17 10.80 2.19
N SER A 188 4.37 10.87 3.26
CA SER A 188 3.22 9.97 3.43
C SER A 188 2.18 10.12 2.32
N ASP A 189 1.88 11.35 1.90
CA ASP A 189 0.92 11.61 0.82
C ASP A 189 1.42 10.96 -0.48
N VAL A 190 2.69 11.18 -0.88
CA VAL A 190 3.31 10.55 -2.05
C VAL A 190 3.28 9.03 -1.97
N ALA A 191 3.57 8.47 -0.80
CA ALA A 191 3.51 7.03 -0.57
C ALA A 191 2.09 6.48 -0.75
N THR A 192 1.07 7.17 -0.25
CA THR A 192 -0.32 6.73 -0.41
C THR A 192 -0.80 6.86 -1.86
N PHE A 193 -0.45 7.93 -2.56
CA PHE A 193 -0.77 8.10 -3.98
C PHE A 193 -0.19 6.97 -4.84
N SER A 194 0.99 6.45 -4.48
CA SER A 194 1.64 5.35 -5.20
C SER A 194 0.87 4.02 -5.17
N TRP A 195 -0.10 3.85 -4.27
CA TRP A 195 -0.88 2.61 -4.15
C TRP A 195 -1.90 2.41 -5.27
N LYS A 196 -2.37 3.51 -5.87
CA LYS A 196 -3.27 3.51 -7.02
C LYS A 196 -2.46 3.44 -8.30
N ARG A 197 -2.80 2.52 -9.19
CA ARG A 197 -2.11 2.32 -10.48
C ARG A 197 -2.97 2.84 -11.62
N SER A 198 -2.31 3.46 -12.58
CA SER A 198 -2.92 3.82 -13.85
C SER A 198 -3.36 2.57 -14.61
N GLY A 199 -4.57 2.60 -15.19
CA GLY A 199 -5.10 1.50 -16.01
C GLY A 199 -5.69 0.31 -15.25
N VAL A 200 -5.70 0.33 -13.91
CA VAL A 200 -6.40 -0.69 -13.10
C VAL A 200 -7.79 -0.17 -12.74
N GLU A 201 -8.83 -0.93 -13.08
CA GLU A 201 -10.20 -0.63 -12.64
C GLU A 201 -10.40 -1.12 -11.21
N TYR A 202 -10.69 -0.18 -10.30
CA TYR A 202 -10.87 -0.47 -8.88
C TYR A 202 -12.35 -0.52 -8.51
N SER A 203 -12.71 -1.48 -7.66
CA SER A 203 -14.07 -1.53 -7.11
C SER A 203 -14.37 -0.31 -6.24
N VAL A 204 -15.67 0.03 -6.11
CA VAL A 204 -16.14 1.09 -5.20
C VAL A 204 -15.66 0.85 -3.76
N LYS A 205 -15.67 -0.41 -3.32
CA LYS A 205 -15.16 -0.82 -2.00
C LYS A 205 -13.67 -0.47 -1.85
N TRP A 206 -12.85 -0.75 -2.86
CA TRP A 206 -11.43 -0.41 -2.83
C TRP A 206 -11.23 1.11 -2.74
N LEU A 207 -11.92 1.88 -3.58
CA LEU A 207 -11.81 3.35 -3.61
C LEU A 207 -12.19 3.99 -2.27
N LEU A 208 -13.23 3.48 -1.62
CA LEU A 208 -13.65 3.93 -0.29
C LEU A 208 -12.55 3.72 0.75
N TRP A 209 -12.04 2.48 0.88
CA TRP A 209 -11.02 2.16 1.87
C TRP A 209 -9.70 2.85 1.58
N TYR A 210 -9.32 2.98 0.31
CA TYR A 210 -8.17 3.77 -0.12
C TYR A 210 -8.30 5.23 0.35
N LYS A 211 -9.40 5.92 0.04
CA LYS A 211 -9.59 7.33 0.44
C LYS A 211 -9.54 7.50 1.96
N LEU A 212 -10.16 6.60 2.71
CA LEU A 212 -10.11 6.63 4.18
C LEU A 212 -8.70 6.40 4.71
N ALA A 213 -7.98 5.39 4.20
CA ALA A 213 -6.61 5.10 4.61
C ALA A 213 -5.64 6.24 4.25
N SER A 214 -5.76 6.83 3.06
CA SER A 214 -4.97 7.99 2.66
C SER A 214 -5.19 9.19 3.59
N ARG A 215 -6.45 9.46 3.97
CA ARG A 215 -6.77 10.53 4.95
C ARG A 215 -6.18 10.23 6.33
N CYS A 216 -6.21 8.98 6.78
CA CYS A 216 -5.59 8.58 8.05
C CYS A 216 -4.06 8.83 8.05
N LEU A 217 -3.40 8.62 6.92
CA LEU A 217 -1.95 8.73 6.80
C LEU A 217 -1.47 10.09 6.30
N SER A 218 -2.37 11.01 5.98
CA SER A 218 -1.98 12.31 5.43
C SER A 218 -1.12 13.08 6.41
N SER A 219 -0.11 13.76 5.87
CA SER A 219 0.77 14.63 6.65
C SER A 219 0.03 15.88 7.14
N HIS A 220 -1.04 16.26 6.44
CA HIS A 220 -1.87 17.42 6.78
C HIS A 220 -2.50 17.25 8.17
N HIS A 221 -2.28 18.24 9.02
CA HIS A 221 -2.85 18.27 10.35
C HIS A 221 -4.32 18.66 10.26
N SER A 222 -5.24 17.69 10.29
CA SER A 222 -6.65 18.02 10.46
C SER A 222 -6.96 18.22 11.94
N SER A 223 -7.68 19.29 12.25
CA SER A 223 -8.23 19.59 13.58
C SER A 223 -9.02 18.40 14.14
N PHE A 224 -9.76 17.70 13.27
CA PHE A 224 -10.49 16.48 13.62
C PHE A 224 -9.58 15.40 14.21
N MET A 225 -8.41 15.15 13.62
CA MET A 225 -7.49 14.12 14.11
C MET A 225 -6.82 14.53 15.42
N GLU A 226 -6.62 15.82 15.64
CA GLU A 226 -6.14 16.36 16.92
C GLU A 226 -7.19 16.22 18.02
N ALA A 227 -8.46 16.53 17.72
CA ALA A 227 -9.57 16.29 18.63
C ALA A 227 -9.71 14.79 18.95
N GLY A 228 -9.56 13.92 17.94
CA GLY A 228 -9.60 12.46 18.09
C GLY A 228 -8.48 11.90 18.99
N ALA A 229 -7.27 12.48 18.95
CA ALA A 229 -6.16 12.05 19.81
C ALA A 229 -6.44 12.26 21.31
N LYS A 230 -7.35 13.18 21.68
CA LYS A 230 -7.76 13.39 23.09
C LYS A 230 -8.47 12.17 23.68
N PHE A 231 -8.93 11.24 22.84
CA PHE A 231 -9.66 10.05 23.27
C PHE A 231 -8.75 8.85 23.57
N ASP A 232 -7.46 8.89 23.24
CA ASP A 232 -6.57 7.73 23.35
C ASP A 232 -6.33 7.24 24.79
N ASP A 233 -6.25 8.17 25.74
CA ASP A 233 -5.96 7.85 27.15
C ASP A 233 -7.21 7.77 28.02
N VAL A 234 -8.39 8.11 27.47
CA VAL A 234 -9.62 8.09 28.24
C VAL A 234 -10.13 6.66 28.32
N LYS A 235 -10.05 6.07 29.52
CA LYS A 235 -10.75 4.82 29.82
C LYS A 235 -12.20 4.98 29.36
N ARG A 236 -12.71 4.03 28.56
CA ARG A 236 -14.05 4.03 27.90
C ARG A 236 -15.26 4.48 28.75
N LYS A 237 -15.11 4.64 30.06
CA LYS A 237 -16.16 4.97 31.04
C LYS A 237 -16.23 6.44 31.45
N SER A 238 -15.35 7.34 30.99
CA SER A 238 -15.32 8.73 31.48
C SER A 238 -15.26 9.81 30.38
N LEU A 239 -15.81 9.56 29.21
CA LEU A 239 -15.89 10.60 28.17
C LEU A 239 -17.06 11.54 28.48
N ASP A 240 -16.73 12.78 28.81
CA ASP A 240 -17.71 13.88 28.88
C ASP A 240 -18.22 14.24 27.48
N PHE A 241 -19.47 14.66 27.39
CA PHE A 241 -20.16 15.04 26.16
C PHE A 241 -19.44 16.18 25.42
N LEU A 242 -18.78 17.08 26.15
CA LEU A 242 -18.00 18.19 25.58
C LEU A 242 -16.88 17.71 24.64
N ASN A 243 -16.25 16.55 24.91
CA ASN A 243 -15.22 16.00 24.03
C ASN A 243 -15.82 15.56 22.68
N PHE A 244 -17.04 14.99 22.72
CA PHE A 244 -17.75 14.58 21.52
C PHE A 244 -18.21 15.79 20.70
N GLU A 245 -18.71 16.85 21.36
CA GLU A 245 -19.08 18.10 20.70
C GLU A 245 -17.87 18.75 20.01
N SER A 246 -16.71 18.79 20.68
CA SER A 246 -15.45 19.28 20.09
C SER A 246 -15.04 18.48 18.84
N LEU A 247 -15.29 17.17 18.82
CA LEU A 247 -15.00 16.33 17.66
C LEU A 247 -15.93 16.67 16.49
N LEU A 248 -17.23 16.84 16.74
CA LEU A 248 -18.22 17.22 15.73
C LEU A 248 -17.95 18.61 15.15
N LEU A 249 -17.61 19.59 16.00
CA LEU A 249 -17.25 20.94 15.55
C LEU A 249 -15.98 20.96 14.69
N SER A 250 -15.12 19.93 14.79
CA SER A 250 -13.92 19.80 13.95
C SER A 250 -14.21 19.20 12.56
N CYS A 251 -15.45 18.80 12.28
CA CYS A 251 -15.87 18.24 10.98
C CYS A 251 -16.43 19.27 9.99
N GLY A 252 -16.65 20.52 10.42
CA GLY A 252 -17.14 21.63 9.58
C GLY A 252 -16.01 22.47 9.03
#